data_AF-A0A535HR01-F1
#
_entry.id   AF-A0A535HR01-F1
#
_cell.length_a   1.000
_cell.length_b   1.000
_cell.length_c   1.000
_cell.angle_alpha   90.00
_cell.angle_beta   90.00
_cell.angle_gamma   90.00
#
_symmetry.space_group_name_H-M   'P 1'
#
loop_
_entity.id
_entity.type
_entity.pdbx_description
1 polymer ?
#
loop_
_entity_poly.entity_id
_entity_poly.type
_entity_poly.pdbx_seq_one_letter_code
_entity_poly.pdbx_strand_id
1 'polypeptide(L)'
;MRKIQTGRSMAAGTQQQRKRARRGASTRSGQAIVLFAVVSVGLLGLVGLAIDGGQALLNRRAMQASADSAAEASAHMLAANFRTTGSPASGLYSDTDISKVVCDTATGSQSGGSPGLTCATDVTAYYTDASGQRVAGPVAVGGGSIPSAAHGVEVTSRDPAHSTRFVQLVGFKTAQEAAKGTSTFSAVQSVDVTQPNSGPWVVWFKTCNNGVEGAWIKIGDDVVFRSNQFAADAACGDPAWGINGNGFKGFLKFEDDCNGHPNVYQQGDACSSSGNALGQEPTQNVVNAYNNQTPLYLPVIDSSYKQSGVNHFHIVGFVAIIPDSANTNPSSPWTGKIVGYSAKLPNSGCPEGQSCGTPPTYTPLSIGLAG
;
A
#
# COMPACT_ATOMS: atom_id res chain seq x y z
N MET A 1 43.67 13.78 -100.88
CA MET A 1 42.51 13.01 -100.38
C MET A 1 42.08 12.00 -101.44
N ARG A 2 42.45 10.73 -101.28
CA ARG A 2 42.05 9.59 -102.14
C ARG A 2 42.14 8.30 -101.32
N LYS A 3 41.06 7.51 -101.32
CA LYS A 3 41.03 6.10 -100.89
C LYS A 3 41.74 5.24 -101.93
N ILE A 4 42.59 4.30 -101.48
CA ILE A 4 43.01 3.08 -102.20
C ILE A 4 43.28 2.05 -101.07
N GLN A 5 42.36 1.10 -100.77
CA GLN A 5 42.39 -0.33 -101.16
C GLN A 5 43.83 -0.90 -101.20
N THR A 6 44.20 -2.02 -100.57
CA THR A 6 43.85 -3.43 -100.84
C THR A 6 44.97 -4.18 -100.08
N GLY A 7 44.75 -5.23 -99.28
CA GLY A 7 44.29 -6.56 -99.68
C GLY A 7 45.25 -7.63 -99.11
N ARG A 8 44.79 -8.89 -99.14
CA ARG A 8 45.45 -10.17 -98.76
C ARG A 8 45.48 -10.48 -97.26
N SER A 9 44.74 -11.47 -96.74
CA SER A 9 44.44 -12.86 -97.12
C SER A 9 45.56 -13.87 -96.84
N MET A 10 45.16 -14.87 -96.05
CA MET A 10 45.69 -16.23 -95.87
C MET A 10 46.63 -16.54 -94.70
N ALA A 11 45.99 -17.15 -93.69
CA ALA A 11 46.18 -18.54 -93.27
C ALA A 11 47.34 -18.95 -92.34
N ALA A 12 46.91 -19.79 -91.38
CA ALA A 12 47.61 -20.92 -90.79
C ALA A 12 48.72 -20.65 -89.75
N GLY A 13 48.29 -20.77 -88.49
CA GLY A 13 48.79 -21.85 -87.64
C GLY A 13 50.03 -21.56 -86.81
N THR A 14 49.82 -21.33 -85.51
CA THR A 14 50.50 -22.15 -84.49
C THR A 14 49.75 -22.06 -83.17
N GLN A 15 49.27 -23.22 -82.74
CA GLN A 15 48.84 -23.43 -81.36
C GLN A 15 50.06 -23.31 -80.45
N GLN A 16 49.99 -22.45 -79.43
CA GLN A 16 50.60 -22.79 -78.15
C GLN A 16 50.00 -21.97 -77.01
N GLN A 17 49.25 -22.70 -76.18
CA GLN A 17 49.28 -22.59 -74.73
C GLN A 17 48.96 -21.22 -74.11
N ARG A 18 47.68 -21.03 -73.77
CA ARG A 18 47.29 -20.60 -72.42
C ARG A 18 46.05 -21.37 -71.95
N LYS A 19 46.22 -22.68 -71.72
CA LYS A 19 45.40 -23.40 -70.74
C LYS A 19 45.81 -22.90 -69.35
N ARG A 20 45.03 -22.00 -68.75
CA ARG A 20 44.97 -21.81 -67.30
C ARG A 20 43.52 -21.75 -66.85
N ALA A 21 43.08 -22.89 -66.34
CA ALA A 21 42.10 -23.08 -65.29
C ALA A 21 40.82 -22.22 -65.32
N ARG A 22 39.82 -22.64 -66.10
CA ARG A 22 38.42 -22.58 -65.63
C ARG A 22 38.15 -23.84 -64.81
N ARG A 23 38.69 -23.87 -63.59
CA ARG A 23 38.36 -24.90 -62.59
C ARG A 23 37.17 -24.39 -61.79
N GLY A 24 36.02 -25.03 -62.00
CA GLY A 24 34.95 -25.18 -61.03
C GLY A 24 34.31 -23.90 -60.48
N ALA A 25 33.55 -23.17 -61.30
CA ALA A 25 32.41 -22.42 -60.75
C ALA A 25 31.26 -23.42 -60.62
N SER A 26 31.30 -24.25 -59.55
CA SER A 26 30.15 -25.07 -59.18
C SER A 26 28.96 -24.15 -58.95
N THR A 27 27.89 -24.39 -59.68
CA THR A 27 26.58 -23.77 -59.56
C THR A 27 26.05 -23.90 -58.12
N ARG A 28 26.32 -22.90 -57.28
CA ARG A 28 25.71 -22.70 -55.94
C ARG A 28 24.73 -21.51 -55.91
N SER A 29 24.31 -20.99 -57.06
CA SER A 29 23.42 -19.81 -57.12
C SER A 29 22.00 -20.09 -56.62
N GLY A 30 21.56 -21.36 -56.53
CA GLY A 30 20.26 -21.73 -55.97
C GLY A 30 20.24 -22.03 -54.47
N GLN A 31 21.38 -22.28 -53.83
CA GLN A 31 21.42 -22.56 -52.38
C GLN A 31 21.35 -21.27 -51.54
N ALA A 32 21.93 -20.18 -52.05
CA ALA A 32 21.91 -18.90 -51.37
C ALA A 32 20.48 -18.34 -51.21
N ILE A 33 19.62 -18.51 -52.22
CA ILE A 33 18.23 -18.03 -52.16
C ILE A 33 17.37 -18.84 -51.18
N VAL A 34 17.64 -20.14 -51.05
CA VAL A 34 16.96 -21.01 -50.08
C VAL A 34 17.37 -20.66 -48.66
N LEU A 35 18.67 -20.49 -48.40
CA LEU A 35 19.15 -20.05 -47.09
C LEU A 35 18.64 -18.66 -46.73
N PHE A 36 18.60 -17.73 -47.69
CA PHE A 36 18.02 -16.41 -47.49
C PHE A 36 16.54 -16.51 -47.12
N ALA A 37 15.74 -17.29 -47.86
CA ALA A 37 14.33 -17.46 -47.56
C ALA A 37 14.08 -18.02 -46.15
N VAL A 38 14.83 -19.05 -45.75
CA VAL A 38 14.71 -19.66 -44.41
C VAL A 38 15.09 -18.66 -43.31
N VAL A 39 16.20 -17.92 -43.48
CA VAL A 39 16.64 -16.92 -42.50
C VAL A 39 15.68 -15.74 -42.43
N SER A 40 15.15 -15.26 -43.57
CA SER A 40 14.15 -14.18 -43.61
C SER A 40 12.88 -14.56 -42.86
N VAL A 41 12.37 -15.79 -43.02
CA VAL A 41 11.21 -16.27 -42.26
C VAL A 41 11.53 -16.34 -40.76
N GLY A 42 12.72 -16.81 -40.39
CA GLY A 42 13.17 -16.82 -38.99
C GLY A 42 13.26 -15.43 -38.38
N LEU A 43 13.83 -14.46 -39.09
CA LEU A 43 13.93 -13.06 -38.66
C LEU A 43 12.55 -12.41 -38.53
N LEU A 44 11.64 -12.64 -39.48
CA LEU A 44 10.26 -12.15 -39.39
C LEU A 44 9.51 -12.78 -38.20
N GLY A 45 9.74 -14.05 -37.90
CA GLY A 45 9.20 -14.72 -36.72
C GLY A 45 9.68 -14.07 -35.42
N LEU A 46 10.98 -13.76 -35.32
CA LEU A 46 11.55 -13.08 -34.15
C LEU A 46 11.04 -11.65 -33.97
N VAL A 47 10.91 -10.89 -35.07
CA VAL A 47 10.33 -9.54 -35.03
C VAL A 47 8.86 -9.60 -34.60
N GLY A 48 8.11 -10.56 -35.12
CA GLY A 48 6.72 -10.77 -34.75
C GLY A 48 6.55 -11.10 -33.26
N LEU A 49 7.41 -11.98 -32.74
CA LEU A 49 7.47 -12.31 -31.33
C LEU A 49 7.84 -11.09 -30.46
N ALA A 50 8.79 -10.26 -30.91
CA ALA A 50 9.19 -9.06 -30.19
C ALA A 50 8.07 -8.01 -30.11
N ILE A 51 7.30 -7.83 -31.19
CA ILE A 51 6.18 -6.87 -31.23
C ILE A 51 5.01 -7.37 -30.38
N ASP A 52 4.56 -8.61 -30.61
CA ASP A 52 3.41 -9.16 -29.88
C ASP A 52 3.76 -9.38 -28.39
N GLY A 53 4.99 -9.80 -28.08
CA GLY A 53 5.48 -9.90 -26.70
C GLY A 53 5.61 -8.54 -26.00
N GLY A 54 6.04 -7.52 -26.74
CA GLY A 54 6.08 -6.14 -26.24
C GLY A 54 4.69 -5.62 -25.90
N GLN A 55 3.70 -5.86 -26.76
CA GLN A 55 2.31 -5.47 -26.48
C GLN A 55 1.68 -6.25 -25.33
N ALA A 56 1.89 -7.56 -25.25
CA ALA A 56 1.40 -8.36 -24.13
C ALA A 56 1.94 -7.85 -22.79
N LEU A 57 3.21 -7.43 -22.74
CA LEU A 57 3.80 -6.86 -21.53
C LEU A 57 3.19 -5.50 -21.15
N LEU A 58 2.93 -4.63 -22.14
CA LEU A 58 2.27 -3.35 -21.92
C LEU A 58 0.83 -3.53 -21.42
N ASN A 59 0.06 -4.40 -22.08
CA ASN A 59 -1.30 -4.76 -21.66
C ASN A 59 -1.31 -5.30 -20.22
N ARG A 60 -0.38 -6.18 -19.88
CA ARG A 60 -0.28 -6.74 -18.53
C ARG A 60 -0.03 -5.67 -17.46
N ARG A 61 0.86 -4.70 -17.73
CA ARG A 61 1.13 -3.59 -16.80
C ARG A 61 -0.08 -2.67 -16.64
N ALA A 62 -0.79 -2.40 -17.73
CA ALA A 62 -1.98 -1.58 -17.67
C ALA A 62 -3.13 -2.29 -16.92
N MET A 63 -3.28 -3.60 -17.11
CA MET A 63 -4.23 -4.42 -16.35
C MET A 63 -3.91 -4.42 -14.84
N GLN A 64 -2.62 -4.51 -14.49
CA GLN A 64 -2.18 -4.41 -13.09
C GLN A 64 -2.53 -3.04 -12.50
N ALA A 65 -2.16 -1.95 -13.16
CA ALA A 65 -2.47 -0.60 -12.70
C ALA A 65 -3.99 -0.38 -12.56
N SER A 66 -4.79 -0.88 -13.50
CA SER A 66 -6.27 -0.89 -13.44
C SER A 66 -6.78 -1.60 -12.20
N ALA A 67 -6.34 -2.85 -11.96
CA ALA A 67 -6.79 -3.65 -10.84
C ALA A 67 -6.36 -3.07 -9.48
N ASP A 68 -5.13 -2.57 -9.37
CA ASP A 68 -4.60 -1.97 -8.15
C ASP A 68 -5.33 -0.67 -7.80
N SER A 69 -5.53 0.21 -8.79
CA SER A 69 -6.28 1.47 -8.59
C SER A 69 -7.74 1.21 -8.21
N ALA A 70 -8.39 0.23 -8.84
CA ALA A 70 -9.77 -0.12 -8.53
C ALA A 70 -9.90 -0.74 -7.13
N ALA A 71 -8.97 -1.61 -6.74
CA ALA A 71 -8.91 -2.18 -5.40
C ALA A 71 -8.68 -1.09 -4.35
N GLU A 72 -7.75 -0.17 -4.59
CA GLU A 72 -7.47 0.96 -3.69
C GLU A 72 -8.68 1.90 -3.53
N ALA A 73 -9.29 2.34 -4.62
CA ALA A 73 -10.44 3.24 -4.57
C ALA A 73 -11.63 2.62 -3.82
N SER A 74 -11.89 1.34 -4.03
CA SER A 74 -12.97 0.62 -3.35
C SER A 74 -12.67 0.33 -1.88
N ALA A 75 -11.42 -0.04 -1.54
CA ALA A 75 -10.99 -0.16 -0.14
C ALA A 75 -11.10 1.19 0.61
N HIS A 76 -10.83 2.32 -0.05
CA HIS A 76 -11.03 3.64 0.51
C HIS A 76 -12.51 3.93 0.86
N MET A 77 -13.46 3.48 0.04
CA MET A 77 -14.90 3.62 0.33
C MET A 77 -15.34 2.73 1.49
N LEU A 78 -14.86 1.48 1.56
CA LEU A 78 -15.12 0.62 2.72
C LEU A 78 -14.52 1.20 4.00
N ALA A 79 -13.31 1.75 3.93
CA ALA A 79 -12.70 2.45 5.04
C ALA A 79 -13.51 3.67 5.47
N ALA A 80 -14.13 4.39 4.53
CA ALA A 80 -15.03 5.50 4.83
C ALA A 80 -16.33 5.05 5.53
N ASN A 81 -16.91 3.92 5.12
CA ASN A 81 -18.05 3.31 5.84
C ASN A 81 -17.67 2.97 7.28
N PHE A 82 -16.56 2.24 7.43
CA PHE A 82 -16.02 1.83 8.71
C PHE A 82 -15.73 3.03 9.62
N ARG A 83 -15.18 4.12 9.07
CA ARG A 83 -15.01 5.40 9.76
C ARG A 83 -16.33 5.89 10.35
N THR A 84 -17.40 5.95 9.56
CA THR A 84 -18.65 6.57 10.02
C THR A 84 -19.45 5.74 11.03
N THR A 85 -19.42 4.42 10.95
CA THR A 85 -20.31 3.56 11.75
C THR A 85 -19.59 2.54 12.63
N GLY A 86 -18.28 2.34 12.45
CA GLY A 86 -17.53 1.23 13.05
C GLY A 86 -17.78 -0.11 12.34
N SER A 87 -18.40 -0.11 11.16
CA SER A 87 -18.67 -1.29 10.35
C SER A 87 -18.49 -0.97 8.86
N PRO A 88 -17.86 -1.84 8.06
CA PRO A 88 -17.77 -1.63 6.62
C PRO A 88 -19.13 -1.80 5.92
N ALA A 89 -20.03 -2.56 6.54
CA ALA A 89 -21.32 -2.95 5.98
C ALA A 89 -22.39 -1.86 5.99
N SER A 90 -22.17 -0.81 6.78
CA SER A 90 -23.11 0.30 6.96
C SER A 90 -22.34 1.61 6.91
N GLY A 91 -22.77 2.58 6.13
CA GLY A 91 -22.05 3.85 6.04
C GLY A 91 -22.53 4.73 4.90
N LEU A 92 -21.62 5.56 4.42
CA LEU A 92 -21.85 6.54 3.35
C LEU A 92 -22.06 5.89 1.99
N TYR A 93 -21.46 4.72 1.77
CA TYR A 93 -21.41 4.04 0.48
C TYR A 93 -22.09 2.69 0.55
N SER A 94 -22.99 2.42 -0.40
CA SER A 94 -23.62 1.12 -0.59
C SER A 94 -22.75 0.19 -1.43
N ASP A 95 -23.10 -1.09 -1.47
CA ASP A 95 -22.47 -2.07 -2.36
C ASP A 95 -22.55 -1.64 -3.84
N THR A 96 -23.64 -0.97 -4.24
CA THR A 96 -23.79 -0.41 -5.59
C THR A 96 -22.78 0.70 -5.86
N ASP A 97 -22.53 1.59 -4.90
CA ASP A 97 -21.53 2.66 -5.05
C ASP A 97 -20.12 2.08 -5.19
N ILE A 98 -19.80 1.05 -4.39
CA ILE A 98 -18.51 0.36 -4.46
C ILE A 98 -18.36 -0.37 -5.81
N SER A 99 -19.41 -1.06 -6.28
CA SER A 99 -19.39 -1.69 -7.59
C SER A 99 -19.15 -0.67 -8.72
N LYS A 100 -19.75 0.51 -8.61
CA LYS A 100 -19.60 1.61 -9.56
C LYS A 100 -18.17 2.16 -9.56
N VAL A 101 -17.57 2.39 -8.39
CA VAL A 101 -16.18 2.87 -8.34
C VAL A 101 -15.21 1.85 -8.91
N VAL A 102 -15.42 0.55 -8.62
CA VAL A 102 -14.59 -0.52 -9.17
C VAL A 102 -14.65 -0.48 -10.70
N CYS A 103 -15.86 -0.36 -11.27
CA CYS A 103 -16.04 -0.24 -12.71
C CYS A 103 -15.39 1.03 -13.29
N ASP A 104 -15.68 2.20 -12.71
CA ASP A 104 -15.25 3.49 -13.25
C ASP A 104 -13.72 3.61 -13.17
N THR A 105 -13.09 3.14 -12.10
CA THR A 105 -11.63 3.18 -11.94
C THR A 105 -10.95 2.12 -12.80
N ALA A 106 -11.45 0.87 -12.82
CA ALA A 106 -10.85 -0.18 -13.64
C ALA A 106 -10.91 0.16 -15.14
N THR A 107 -12.01 0.77 -15.59
CA THR A 107 -12.17 1.19 -16.99
C THR A 107 -11.55 2.56 -17.29
N GLY A 108 -11.41 3.45 -16.31
CA GLY A 108 -10.77 4.76 -16.47
C GLY A 108 -9.24 4.71 -16.62
N SER A 109 -8.58 3.69 -16.04
CA SER A 109 -7.12 3.51 -16.12
C SER A 109 -6.60 3.05 -17.50
N GLN A 110 -7.45 3.06 -18.53
CA GLN A 110 -7.17 2.50 -19.86
C GLN A 110 -6.39 3.43 -20.83
N SER A 111 -5.71 4.48 -20.36
CA SER A 111 -4.99 5.38 -21.27
C SER A 111 -3.78 4.68 -21.93
N GLY A 112 -3.63 4.84 -23.25
CA GLY A 112 -2.38 4.52 -23.96
C GLY A 112 -2.23 3.13 -24.61
N GLY A 113 -3.33 2.40 -24.89
CA GLY A 113 -3.27 1.14 -25.65
C GLY A 113 -3.81 -0.10 -24.94
N SER A 114 -4.46 0.09 -23.78
CA SER A 114 -5.15 -1.00 -23.09
C SER A 114 -6.32 -1.54 -23.91
N PRO A 115 -6.58 -2.84 -23.82
CA PRO A 115 -7.81 -3.44 -24.33
C PRO A 115 -9.03 -2.81 -23.68
N GLY A 116 -10.06 -2.51 -24.48
CA GLY A 116 -11.32 -1.92 -24.04
C GLY A 116 -12.05 -2.79 -23.02
N LEU A 117 -11.73 -2.64 -21.72
CA LEU A 117 -12.40 -3.36 -20.64
C LEU A 117 -13.86 -2.92 -20.57
N THR A 118 -14.76 -3.90 -20.54
CA THR A 118 -16.16 -3.72 -20.22
C THR A 118 -16.42 -4.25 -18.82
N CYS A 119 -16.82 -3.37 -17.87
CA CYS A 119 -16.90 -3.76 -16.47
C CYS A 119 -17.74 -5.03 -16.23
N ALA A 120 -18.86 -5.19 -16.95
CA ALA A 120 -19.78 -6.31 -16.77
C ALA A 120 -19.18 -7.68 -17.14
N THR A 121 -18.15 -7.74 -18.00
CA THR A 121 -17.57 -9.01 -18.51
C THR A 121 -16.14 -9.22 -18.07
N ASP A 122 -15.39 -8.13 -17.91
CA ASP A 122 -13.94 -8.15 -17.87
C ASP A 122 -13.40 -7.79 -16.47
N VAL A 123 -14.25 -7.25 -15.60
CA VAL A 123 -13.89 -6.87 -14.23
C VAL A 123 -14.71 -7.72 -13.26
N THR A 124 -14.02 -8.41 -12.35
CA THR A 124 -14.66 -9.12 -11.25
C THR A 124 -14.07 -8.67 -9.94
N ALA A 125 -14.91 -8.46 -8.93
CA ALA A 125 -14.45 -7.99 -7.63
C ALA A 125 -15.10 -8.77 -6.48
N TYR A 126 -14.34 -9.00 -5.42
CA TYR A 126 -14.73 -9.75 -4.24
C TYR A 126 -14.30 -9.01 -2.97
N TYR A 127 -15.12 -9.08 -1.93
CA TYR A 127 -14.73 -8.56 -0.62
C TYR A 127 -13.67 -9.46 0.03
N THR A 128 -12.68 -8.84 0.65
CA THR A 128 -11.63 -9.51 1.43
C THR A 128 -11.69 -9.11 2.90
N ASP A 129 -11.13 -9.95 3.76
CA ASP A 129 -10.86 -9.66 5.16
C ASP A 129 -9.57 -8.83 5.32
N ALA A 130 -9.20 -8.51 6.56
CA ALA A 130 -8.05 -7.67 6.87
C ALA A 130 -6.70 -8.36 6.53
N SER A 131 -6.72 -9.68 6.28
CA SER A 131 -5.56 -10.46 5.84
C SER A 131 -5.48 -10.60 4.31
N GLY A 132 -6.41 -9.99 3.57
CA GLY A 132 -6.49 -10.07 2.12
C GLY A 132 -7.09 -11.37 1.60
N GLN A 133 -7.64 -12.22 2.47
CA GLN A 133 -8.37 -13.42 2.05
C GLN A 133 -9.81 -13.06 1.71
N ARG A 134 -10.40 -13.72 0.72
CA ARG A 134 -11.81 -13.51 0.39
C ARG A 134 -12.68 -13.92 1.58
N VAL A 135 -13.63 -13.06 1.95
CA VAL A 135 -14.58 -13.35 3.04
C VAL A 135 -15.33 -14.64 2.73
N ALA A 136 -15.65 -15.43 3.75
CA ALA A 136 -16.31 -16.73 3.58
C ALA A 136 -17.68 -16.58 2.86
N GLY A 137 -17.82 -17.30 1.74
CA GLY A 137 -18.93 -17.18 0.80
C GLY A 137 -18.60 -16.19 -0.33
N PRO A 138 -18.93 -16.48 -1.60
CA PRO A 138 -18.61 -15.59 -2.71
C PRO A 138 -19.52 -14.37 -2.69
N VAL A 139 -19.23 -13.39 -1.82
CA VAL A 139 -19.88 -12.08 -1.88
C VAL A 139 -19.12 -11.24 -2.88
N ALA A 140 -19.54 -11.36 -4.13
CA ALA A 140 -19.08 -10.48 -5.18
C ALA A 140 -19.52 -9.04 -4.86
N VAL A 141 -18.65 -8.08 -5.16
CA VAL A 141 -19.03 -6.66 -5.13
C VAL A 141 -20.13 -6.44 -6.15
N GLY A 142 -21.21 -5.74 -5.77
CA GLY A 142 -22.42 -5.60 -6.59
C GLY A 142 -23.47 -6.69 -6.33
N GLY A 143 -23.25 -7.58 -5.36
CA GLY A 143 -24.19 -8.65 -4.96
C GLY A 143 -25.37 -8.18 -4.10
N GLY A 144 -25.43 -6.90 -3.74
CA GLY A 144 -26.55 -6.25 -3.03
C GLY A 144 -26.28 -5.95 -1.55
N SER A 145 -25.22 -6.49 -0.95
CA SER A 145 -24.86 -6.20 0.44
C SER A 145 -23.37 -6.32 0.69
N ILE A 146 -22.82 -5.38 1.46
CA ILE A 146 -21.43 -5.41 1.93
C ILE A 146 -21.35 -6.33 3.17
N PRO A 147 -20.47 -7.34 3.20
CA PRO A 147 -20.23 -8.17 4.38
C PRO A 147 -19.69 -7.36 5.56
N SER A 148 -20.08 -7.67 6.80
CA SER A 148 -19.53 -7.03 8.01
C SER A 148 -18.04 -7.30 8.22
N ALA A 149 -17.54 -8.42 7.69
CA ALA A 149 -16.12 -8.77 7.71
C ALA A 149 -15.31 -8.17 6.55
N ALA A 150 -15.92 -7.35 5.68
CA ALA A 150 -15.25 -6.75 4.53
C ALA A 150 -14.27 -5.65 4.96
N HIS A 151 -12.99 -5.98 4.96
CA HIS A 151 -11.89 -5.09 5.28
C HIS A 151 -11.05 -4.77 4.03
N GLY A 152 -11.48 -5.21 2.86
CA GLY A 152 -10.80 -4.91 1.61
C GLY A 152 -11.59 -5.36 0.40
N VAL A 153 -11.01 -5.07 -0.76
CA VAL A 153 -11.54 -5.52 -2.05
C VAL A 153 -10.40 -6.11 -2.87
N GLU A 154 -10.68 -7.26 -3.44
CA GLU A 154 -9.90 -7.88 -4.49
C GLU A 154 -10.57 -7.58 -5.83
N VAL A 155 -9.83 -6.98 -6.76
CA VAL A 155 -10.28 -6.71 -8.12
C VAL A 155 -9.44 -7.53 -9.10
N THR A 156 -10.09 -8.18 -10.05
CA THR A 156 -9.45 -8.86 -11.17
C THR A 156 -9.91 -8.24 -12.47
N SER A 157 -8.97 -7.67 -13.21
CA SER A 157 -9.17 -7.14 -14.57
C SER A 157 -8.66 -8.15 -15.57
N ARG A 158 -9.49 -8.50 -16.55
CA ARG A 158 -9.19 -9.47 -17.61
C ARG A 158 -9.32 -8.81 -18.97
N ASP A 159 -8.35 -9.01 -19.84
CA ASP A 159 -8.42 -8.60 -21.22
C ASP A 159 -9.48 -9.41 -21.99
N PRO A 160 -10.43 -8.80 -22.72
CA PRO A 160 -11.16 -9.50 -23.78
C PRO A 160 -10.18 -10.02 -24.85
N ALA A 161 -10.19 -11.34 -25.11
CA ALA A 161 -9.21 -12.00 -25.99
C ALA A 161 -8.99 -11.24 -27.31
N HIS A 162 -7.74 -10.81 -27.56
CA HIS A 162 -7.37 -10.00 -28.72
C HIS A 162 -6.52 -10.80 -29.71
N SER A 163 -6.61 -10.45 -31.00
CA SER A 163 -5.85 -11.13 -32.05
C SER A 163 -4.37 -10.76 -31.99
N THR A 164 -3.49 -11.76 -31.94
CA THR A 164 -2.03 -11.57 -32.08
C THR A 164 -1.71 -11.13 -33.51
N ARG A 165 -0.81 -10.16 -33.73
CA ARG A 165 -0.60 -9.60 -35.08
C ARG A 165 0.34 -10.43 -35.93
N PHE A 166 1.46 -10.87 -35.38
CA PHE A 166 2.48 -11.59 -36.14
C PHE A 166 2.66 -13.03 -35.65
N VAL A 167 2.42 -13.31 -34.37
CA VAL A 167 2.46 -14.66 -33.80
C VAL A 167 1.33 -15.54 -34.36
N GLN A 168 0.27 -14.94 -34.91
CA GLN A 168 -0.75 -15.65 -35.69
C GLN A 168 -0.20 -16.40 -36.91
N LEU A 169 0.92 -15.95 -37.50
CA LEU A 169 1.57 -16.67 -38.60
C LEU A 169 2.20 -18.00 -38.14
N VAL A 170 2.44 -18.15 -36.84
CA VAL A 170 3.03 -19.34 -36.22
C VAL A 170 1.99 -20.18 -35.47
N GLY A 171 0.70 -19.82 -35.58
CA GLY A 171 -0.43 -20.64 -35.12
C GLY A 171 -1.15 -20.18 -33.85
N PHE A 172 -0.61 -19.20 -33.10
CA PHE A 172 -1.32 -18.63 -31.95
C PHE A 172 -2.14 -17.45 -32.41
N LYS A 173 -3.48 -17.54 -32.39
CA LYS A 173 -4.35 -16.53 -33.00
C LYS A 173 -4.84 -15.47 -32.03
N THR A 174 -4.83 -15.76 -30.73
CA THR A 174 -5.41 -14.91 -29.69
C THR A 174 -4.53 -14.91 -28.44
N ALA A 175 -4.43 -13.76 -27.79
CA ALA A 175 -3.85 -13.59 -26.47
C ALA A 175 -4.89 -13.01 -25.50
N GLN A 176 -4.73 -13.34 -24.22
CA GLN A 176 -5.54 -12.80 -23.13
C GLN A 176 -4.66 -12.66 -21.89
N GLU A 177 -4.68 -11.48 -21.30
CA GLU A 177 -3.99 -11.15 -20.07
C GLU A 177 -5.00 -10.97 -18.94
N ALA A 178 -4.58 -11.25 -17.71
CA ALA A 178 -5.36 -10.91 -16.53
C ALA A 178 -4.41 -10.42 -15.44
N ALA A 179 -4.91 -9.50 -14.62
CA ALA A 179 -4.23 -9.00 -13.45
C ALA A 179 -5.19 -8.94 -12.27
N LYS A 180 -4.62 -9.09 -11.08
CA LYS A 180 -5.34 -9.04 -9.81
C LYS A 180 -4.65 -8.01 -8.93
N GLY A 181 -5.46 -7.11 -8.36
CA GLY A 181 -5.09 -6.16 -7.33
C GLY A 181 -5.89 -6.44 -6.07
N THR A 182 -5.30 -6.24 -4.90
CA THR A 182 -6.00 -6.41 -3.62
C THR A 182 -5.57 -5.30 -2.69
N SER A 183 -6.55 -4.62 -2.11
CA SER A 183 -6.30 -3.55 -1.13
C SER A 183 -7.16 -3.81 0.10
N THR A 184 -6.55 -3.63 1.27
CA THR A 184 -7.19 -3.85 2.57
C THR A 184 -6.97 -2.64 3.48
N PHE A 185 -7.85 -2.51 4.46
CA PHE A 185 -7.73 -1.57 5.57
C PHE A 185 -8.07 -2.29 6.87
N SER A 186 -7.47 -1.85 7.96
CA SER A 186 -7.84 -2.28 9.30
C SER A 186 -7.68 -1.13 10.27
N ALA A 187 -8.47 -1.14 11.34
CA ALA A 187 -8.13 -0.37 12.52
C ALA A 187 -6.95 -1.04 13.25
N VAL A 188 -6.05 -0.24 13.78
CA VAL A 188 -4.97 -0.68 14.67
C VAL A 188 -5.59 -0.97 16.05
N GLN A 189 -5.81 -2.24 16.36
CA GLN A 189 -6.39 -2.64 17.66
C GLN A 189 -5.32 -3.03 18.69
N SER A 190 -4.10 -3.24 18.23
CA SER A 190 -2.94 -3.54 19.07
C SER A 190 -1.66 -3.01 18.43
N VAL A 191 -0.72 -2.58 19.26
CA VAL A 191 0.62 -2.16 18.84
C VAL A 191 1.65 -2.96 19.65
N ASP A 192 2.51 -3.67 18.95
CA ASP A 192 3.70 -4.30 19.53
C ASP A 192 4.79 -3.24 19.64
N VAL A 193 5.13 -2.84 20.87
CA VAL A 193 6.06 -1.73 21.13
C VAL A 193 7.52 -2.09 20.88
N THR A 194 7.83 -3.35 20.55
CA THR A 194 9.18 -3.77 20.10
C THR A 194 9.40 -3.52 18.61
N GLN A 195 8.34 -3.28 17.84
CA GLN A 195 8.44 -3.07 16.41
C GLN A 195 9.01 -1.70 16.06
N PRO A 196 9.64 -1.57 14.86
CA PRO A 196 10.04 -0.27 14.35
C PRO A 196 8.80 0.62 14.16
N ASN A 197 8.96 1.93 14.36
CA ASN A 197 7.86 2.91 14.27
C ASN A 197 6.72 2.70 15.29
N SER A 198 7.00 2.04 16.41
CA SER A 198 6.14 2.02 17.58
C SER A 198 6.93 2.33 18.83
N GLY A 199 6.22 2.71 19.90
CA GLY A 199 6.87 2.91 21.17
C GLY A 199 5.95 2.89 22.37
N PRO A 200 6.54 2.76 23.56
CA PRO A 200 5.86 2.64 24.85
C PRO A 200 5.28 3.97 25.37
N TRP A 201 5.37 5.05 24.58
CA TRP A 201 4.88 6.36 24.98
C TRP A 201 3.38 6.48 24.78
N VAL A 202 2.74 7.30 25.59
CA VAL A 202 1.28 7.50 25.56
C VAL A 202 0.92 8.92 25.20
N VAL A 203 -0.29 9.09 24.66
CA VAL A 203 -0.89 10.38 24.38
C VAL A 203 -2.17 10.53 25.20
N TRP A 204 -2.43 11.73 25.72
CA TRP A 204 -3.69 12.03 26.39
C TRP A 204 -4.83 12.22 25.40
N PHE A 205 -6.02 11.72 25.73
CA PHE A 205 -7.17 11.76 24.83
C PHE A 205 -7.80 13.15 24.60
N LYS A 206 -7.40 14.17 25.37
CA LYS A 206 -7.80 15.57 25.19
C LYS A 206 -6.61 16.45 24.90
N THR A 207 -6.89 17.56 24.22
CA THR A 207 -5.91 18.61 23.94
C THR A 207 -5.65 19.48 25.16
N CYS A 208 -4.46 20.06 25.22
CA CYS A 208 -4.09 21.05 26.22
C CYS A 208 -3.81 22.39 25.53
N ASN A 209 -4.68 23.39 25.73
CA ASN A 209 -4.54 24.71 25.11
C ASN A 209 -4.34 25.79 26.17
N ASN A 210 -3.14 26.37 26.24
CA ASN A 210 -2.79 27.41 27.21
C ASN A 210 -3.11 27.06 28.68
N GLY A 211 -2.90 25.80 29.07
CA GLY A 211 -3.20 25.34 30.44
C GLY A 211 -4.68 25.09 30.72
N VAL A 212 -5.54 25.09 29.70
CA VAL A 212 -6.94 24.69 29.80
C VAL A 212 -7.17 23.37 29.07
N GLU A 213 -7.75 22.40 29.77
CA GLU A 213 -8.16 21.12 29.18
C GLU A 213 -9.19 21.38 28.07
N GLY A 214 -8.82 21.02 26.85
CA GLY A 214 -9.56 21.31 25.64
C GLY A 214 -10.49 20.18 25.20
N ALA A 215 -10.84 20.22 23.92
CA ALA A 215 -11.60 19.17 23.28
C ALA A 215 -10.76 17.89 23.08
N TRP A 216 -11.45 16.81 22.76
CA TRP A 216 -10.88 15.55 22.28
C TRP A 216 -9.86 15.77 21.16
N ILE A 217 -8.77 14.99 21.17
CA ILE A 217 -7.71 15.05 20.16
C ILE A 217 -8.24 14.81 18.73
N LYS A 218 -7.64 15.49 17.76
CA LYS A 218 -7.98 15.44 16.33
C LYS A 218 -6.73 15.32 15.47
N ILE A 219 -6.94 14.95 14.21
CA ILE A 219 -5.88 14.99 13.19
C ILE A 219 -5.39 16.43 13.06
N GLY A 220 -4.07 16.60 13.06
CA GLY A 220 -3.42 17.89 12.98
C GLY A 220 -3.13 18.56 14.32
N ASP A 221 -3.63 18.02 15.43
CA ASP A 221 -3.29 18.53 16.75
C ASP A 221 -1.84 18.18 17.12
N ASP A 222 -1.17 19.11 17.78
CA ASP A 222 0.13 18.88 18.43
C ASP A 222 -0.11 18.21 19.79
N VAL A 223 0.55 17.09 20.04
CA VAL A 223 0.45 16.34 21.29
C VAL A 223 1.80 16.14 21.95
N VAL A 224 1.81 16.22 23.28
CA VAL A 224 2.95 15.87 24.12
C VAL A 224 2.86 14.39 24.46
N PHE A 225 3.88 13.61 24.11
CA PHE A 225 3.92 12.17 24.42
C PHE A 225 5.03 11.81 25.41
N ARG A 226 5.97 12.73 25.67
CA ARG A 226 7.04 12.53 26.65
C ARG A 226 7.39 13.87 27.27
N SER A 227 7.37 13.96 28.59
CA SER A 227 7.78 15.17 29.30
C SER A 227 8.23 14.88 30.73
N ASN A 228 9.09 15.74 31.28
CA ASN A 228 9.37 15.77 32.70
C ASN A 228 8.14 16.14 33.56
N GLN A 229 7.15 16.84 33.00
CA GLN A 229 5.90 17.18 33.68
C GLN A 229 4.68 16.77 32.85
N PHE A 230 4.61 15.49 32.46
CA PHE A 230 3.59 15.01 31.51
C PHE A 230 2.15 15.37 31.88
N ALA A 231 1.75 15.26 33.14
CA ALA A 231 0.40 15.63 33.57
C ALA A 231 0.11 17.13 33.28
N ALA A 232 1.06 18.00 33.65
CA ALA A 232 0.92 19.44 33.42
C ALA A 232 0.94 19.80 31.93
N ASP A 233 1.83 19.18 31.15
CA ASP A 233 2.07 19.54 29.75
C ASP A 233 1.09 18.88 28.77
N ALA A 234 0.69 17.63 29.00
CA ALA A 234 -0.20 16.87 28.12
C ALA A 234 -1.67 16.96 28.53
N ALA A 235 -1.96 16.94 29.84
CA ALA A 235 -3.32 16.94 30.38
C ALA A 235 -3.76 18.28 30.99
N CYS A 236 -2.96 19.34 30.85
CA CYS A 236 -3.31 20.69 31.30
C CYS A 236 -3.57 20.81 32.81
N GLY A 237 -2.88 20.02 33.65
CA GLY A 237 -3.01 20.09 35.10
C GLY A 237 -2.70 18.77 35.80
N ASP A 238 -3.22 18.58 37.01
CA ASP A 238 -3.25 17.26 37.66
C ASP A 238 -4.63 16.63 37.35
N PRO A 239 -4.78 15.93 36.20
CA PRO A 239 -5.99 15.14 35.94
C PRO A 239 -6.23 14.20 37.12
N ALA A 240 -7.47 13.73 37.31
CA ALA A 240 -7.86 12.86 38.44
C ALA A 240 -7.22 11.45 38.44
N TRP A 241 -5.99 11.33 37.94
CA TRP A 241 -5.12 10.16 37.91
C TRP A 241 -4.55 9.83 39.29
N GLY A 242 -4.55 10.80 40.21
CA GLY A 242 -3.89 10.65 41.51
C GLY A 242 -2.37 10.54 41.40
N ILE A 243 -1.78 11.08 40.33
CA ILE A 243 -0.35 11.10 40.04
C ILE A 243 0.10 12.55 40.02
N ASN A 244 0.94 12.95 40.96
CA ASN A 244 1.51 14.29 40.96
C ASN A 244 2.28 14.58 39.65
N GLY A 245 2.46 15.86 39.29
CA GLY A 245 3.04 16.28 38.01
C GLY A 245 4.41 15.67 37.64
N ASN A 246 5.14 15.08 38.59
CA ASN A 246 6.43 14.42 38.36
C ASN A 246 6.39 12.88 38.39
N GLY A 247 5.25 12.28 38.71
CA GLY A 247 5.12 10.83 38.96
C GLY A 247 4.96 9.98 37.69
N PHE A 248 4.68 10.60 36.54
CA PHE A 248 4.57 9.94 35.24
C PHE A 248 5.20 10.81 34.15
N LYS A 249 5.92 10.19 33.22
CA LYS A 249 6.71 10.88 32.18
C LYS A 249 6.20 10.65 30.75
N GLY A 250 5.02 10.03 30.62
CA GLY A 250 4.43 9.68 29.33
C GLY A 250 4.83 8.29 28.81
N PHE A 251 5.34 7.40 29.67
CA PHE A 251 5.88 6.10 29.28
C PHE A 251 5.38 4.95 30.17
N LEU A 252 4.92 3.86 29.56
CA LEU A 252 4.45 2.64 30.21
C LEU A 252 5.58 1.60 30.35
N LYS A 253 5.60 0.81 31.43
CA LYS A 253 6.66 -0.20 31.63
C LYS A 253 6.54 -1.33 30.62
N PHE A 254 7.70 -1.81 30.18
CA PHE A 254 7.82 -3.08 29.48
C PHE A 254 7.77 -4.25 30.47
N GLU A 255 7.27 -5.37 29.98
CA GLU A 255 7.43 -6.73 30.52
C GLU A 255 6.35 -7.34 31.44
N ASP A 256 5.49 -6.64 32.22
CA ASP A 256 4.55 -7.41 33.09
C ASP A 256 3.15 -6.86 33.41
N ASP A 257 2.73 -5.66 33.00
CA ASP A 257 1.53 -5.07 33.61
C ASP A 257 0.48 -4.49 32.64
N CYS A 258 0.36 -5.02 31.42
CA CYS A 258 -0.75 -4.70 30.50
C CYS A 258 -1.70 -5.89 30.38
N ASN A 259 -2.41 -6.24 31.47
CA ASN A 259 -3.33 -7.38 31.50
C ASN A 259 -2.74 -8.73 31.03
N GLY A 260 -1.42 -8.95 31.21
CA GLY A 260 -0.74 -10.16 30.75
C GLY A 260 -0.30 -10.14 29.28
N HIS A 261 -0.32 -8.99 28.62
CA HIS A 261 0.27 -8.77 27.29
C HIS A 261 1.65 -8.11 27.42
N PRO A 262 2.74 -8.88 27.54
CA PRO A 262 4.09 -8.31 27.55
C PRO A 262 4.40 -7.73 26.17
N ASN A 263 4.78 -6.45 26.13
CA ASN A 263 5.23 -5.74 24.93
C ASN A 263 4.17 -5.51 23.82
N VAL A 264 2.92 -5.92 24.03
CA VAL A 264 1.82 -5.62 23.12
C VAL A 264 0.79 -4.83 23.89
N TYR A 265 0.48 -3.64 23.40
CA TYR A 265 -0.60 -2.83 23.94
C TYR A 265 -1.84 -3.08 23.10
N GLN A 266 -2.95 -3.41 23.73
CA GLN A 266 -4.25 -3.62 23.09
C GLN A 266 -5.25 -2.58 23.57
N GLN A 267 -6.26 -2.30 22.73
CA GLN A 267 -7.37 -1.46 23.13
C GLN A 267 -8.13 -2.13 24.31
N GLY A 268 -8.33 -1.38 25.39
CA GLY A 268 -8.94 -1.86 26.63
C GLY A 268 -7.94 -2.29 27.71
N ASP A 269 -6.65 -2.32 27.40
CA ASP A 269 -5.64 -2.73 28.38
C ASP A 269 -5.47 -1.70 29.50
N ALA A 270 -5.21 -2.19 30.70
CA ALA A 270 -4.80 -1.38 31.84
C ALA A 270 -3.31 -1.60 32.10
N CYS A 271 -2.48 -0.68 31.61
CA CYS A 271 -1.02 -0.80 31.62
C CYS A 271 -0.37 -0.07 32.79
N SER A 272 0.59 -0.69 33.50
CA SER A 272 1.29 0.00 34.57
C SER A 272 2.26 1.09 34.08
N SER A 273 2.30 2.16 34.86
CA SER A 273 3.16 3.31 34.64
C SER A 273 4.59 3.07 35.11
N SER A 274 5.57 3.61 34.38
CA SER A 274 6.97 3.58 34.81
C SER A 274 7.39 4.82 35.60
N GLY A 275 6.70 5.12 36.71
CA GLY A 275 7.12 6.15 37.68
C GLY A 275 7.90 7.36 37.10
N ASN A 276 9.06 7.67 37.70
CA ASN A 276 10.03 8.64 37.18
C ASN A 276 11.18 7.92 36.44
N ALA A 277 10.94 7.42 35.23
CA ALA A 277 11.92 6.68 34.42
C ALA A 277 12.47 7.48 33.22
N LEU A 278 12.54 8.81 33.35
CA LEU A 278 13.05 9.69 32.29
C LEU A 278 14.50 9.32 31.93
N GLY A 279 14.78 9.04 30.65
CA GLY A 279 16.11 8.63 30.17
C GLY A 279 16.40 7.13 30.19
N GLN A 280 15.47 6.29 30.65
CA GLN A 280 15.54 4.82 30.53
C GLN A 280 14.69 4.27 29.37
N GLU A 281 14.09 5.18 28.61
CA GLU A 281 13.20 4.89 27.48
C GLU A 281 13.97 4.57 26.19
N PRO A 282 13.45 3.69 25.31
CA PRO A 282 14.10 3.32 24.06
C PRO A 282 13.95 4.44 23.04
N THR A 283 14.84 5.42 23.04
CA THR A 283 14.72 6.64 22.21
C THR A 283 14.93 6.42 20.71
N GLN A 284 15.54 5.30 20.32
CA GLN A 284 15.95 5.04 18.93
C GLN A 284 14.77 5.06 17.95
N ASN A 285 13.60 4.55 18.36
CA ASN A 285 12.42 4.52 17.49
C ASN A 285 11.91 5.92 17.16
N VAL A 286 11.95 6.86 18.13
CA VAL A 286 11.55 8.27 17.90
C VAL A 286 12.56 8.98 17.02
N VAL A 287 13.86 8.74 17.26
CA VAL A 287 14.93 9.32 16.42
C VAL A 287 14.79 8.86 14.97
N ASN A 288 14.54 7.57 14.76
CA ASN A 288 14.32 7.01 13.42
C ASN A 288 13.04 7.59 12.79
N ALA A 289 11.95 7.68 13.54
CA ALA A 289 10.68 8.23 13.07
C ALA A 289 10.81 9.71 12.67
N TYR A 290 11.53 10.51 13.47
CA TYR A 290 11.82 11.91 13.16
C TYR A 290 12.68 12.05 11.90
N ASN A 291 13.81 11.34 11.82
CA ASN A 291 14.74 11.45 10.70
C ASN A 291 14.14 10.99 9.37
N ASN A 292 13.31 9.95 9.41
CA ASN A 292 12.69 9.37 8.21
C ASN A 292 11.31 9.94 7.93
N GLN A 293 10.80 10.85 8.78
CA GLN A 293 9.44 11.38 8.72
C GLN A 293 8.38 10.27 8.66
N THR A 294 8.63 9.16 9.37
CA THR A 294 7.70 8.03 9.44
C THR A 294 6.75 8.16 10.61
N PRO A 295 5.47 7.74 10.46
CA PRO A 295 4.50 7.79 11.54
C PRO A 295 4.90 6.83 12.66
N LEU A 296 4.82 7.30 13.91
CA LEU A 296 5.02 6.53 15.13
C LEU A 296 3.67 6.18 15.74
N TYR A 297 3.43 4.90 16.02
CA TYR A 297 2.20 4.42 16.67
C TYR A 297 2.31 4.45 18.18
N LEU A 298 1.39 5.19 18.82
CA LEU A 298 1.34 5.36 20.27
C LEU A 298 -0.06 5.05 20.82
N PRO A 299 -0.19 4.38 21.98
CA PRO A 299 -1.44 4.27 22.71
C PRO A 299 -2.00 5.63 23.18
N VAL A 300 -3.32 5.73 23.20
CA VAL A 300 -4.08 6.84 23.80
C VAL A 300 -4.66 6.38 25.13
N ILE A 301 -4.50 7.19 26.17
CA ILE A 301 -4.96 6.90 27.53
C ILE A 301 -6.10 7.83 27.94
N ASP A 302 -7.04 7.34 28.77
CA ASP A 302 -8.20 8.12 29.26
C ASP A 302 -8.32 8.30 30.77
N SER A 303 -7.75 7.38 31.52
CA SER A 303 -7.92 7.33 32.96
C SER A 303 -6.76 6.57 33.57
N SER A 304 -6.60 6.77 34.87
CA SER A 304 -5.71 5.93 35.64
C SER A 304 -6.28 5.63 37.01
N TYR A 305 -5.82 4.53 37.58
CA TYR A 305 -6.14 4.14 38.95
C TYR A 305 -4.92 3.54 39.61
N LYS A 306 -4.89 3.54 40.95
CA LYS A 306 -3.81 2.95 41.73
C LYS A 306 -4.20 1.56 42.21
N GLN A 307 -3.34 0.58 41.95
CA GLN A 307 -3.45 -0.77 42.49
C GLN A 307 -2.09 -1.18 43.07
N SER A 308 -2.08 -1.64 44.32
CA SER A 308 -0.86 -2.07 45.03
C SER A 308 0.29 -1.05 45.00
N GLY A 309 -0.03 0.26 44.97
CA GLY A 309 0.96 1.35 44.95
C GLY A 309 1.51 1.71 43.57
N VAL A 310 1.02 1.08 42.50
CA VAL A 310 1.39 1.35 41.10
C VAL A 310 0.19 1.97 40.36
N ASN A 311 0.44 2.94 39.47
CA ASN A 311 -0.62 3.49 38.63
C ASN A 311 -0.81 2.62 37.38
N HIS A 312 -2.06 2.32 37.06
CA HIS A 312 -2.48 1.66 35.84
C HIS A 312 -3.22 2.66 34.96
N PHE A 313 -2.86 2.73 33.69
CA PHE A 313 -3.48 3.59 32.68
C PHE A 313 -4.31 2.76 31.72
N HIS A 314 -5.55 3.17 31.50
CA HIS A 314 -6.44 2.50 30.56
C HIS A 314 -6.20 3.01 29.13
N ILE A 315 -6.00 2.07 28.20
CA ILE A 315 -5.75 2.32 26.78
C ILE A 315 -7.07 2.31 26.02
N VAL A 316 -7.45 3.46 25.46
CA VAL A 316 -8.71 3.60 24.69
C VAL A 316 -8.53 3.47 23.20
N GLY A 317 -7.30 3.51 22.70
CA GLY A 317 -7.01 3.44 21.27
C GLY A 317 -5.56 3.73 20.93
N PHE A 318 -5.30 4.01 19.66
CA PHE A 318 -3.97 4.33 19.16
C PHE A 318 -4.00 5.55 18.25
N VAL A 319 -2.91 6.31 18.24
CA VAL A 319 -2.65 7.42 17.33
C VAL A 319 -1.36 7.18 16.57
N ALA A 320 -1.32 7.68 15.34
CA ALA A 320 -0.12 7.80 14.55
C ALA A 320 0.33 9.25 14.60
N ILE A 321 1.56 9.49 15.04
CA ILE A 321 2.13 10.84 15.15
C ILE A 321 3.40 10.96 14.32
N ILE A 322 3.69 12.16 13.81
CA ILE A 322 5.02 12.49 13.30
C ILE A 322 5.72 13.32 14.39
N PRO A 323 6.83 12.84 14.96
CA PRO A 323 7.57 13.61 15.96
C PRO A 323 8.07 14.94 15.38
N ASP A 324 7.93 16.04 16.13
CA ASP A 324 8.47 17.35 15.74
C ASP A 324 9.95 17.50 16.13
N SER A 325 10.42 16.67 17.06
CA SER A 325 11.82 16.65 17.47
C SER A 325 12.23 15.27 17.99
N ALA A 326 13.53 14.97 17.83
CA ALA A 326 14.19 13.83 18.46
C ALA A 326 15.27 14.29 19.45
N ASN A 327 15.00 15.39 20.18
CA ASN A 327 15.99 15.99 21.06
C ASN A 327 16.30 15.04 22.22
N THR A 328 17.56 14.62 22.37
CA THR A 328 18.01 13.75 23.47
C THR A 328 18.04 14.44 24.83
N ASN A 329 17.83 15.76 24.88
CA ASN A 329 17.75 16.51 26.14
C ASN A 329 16.53 16.05 26.96
N PRO A 330 16.73 15.51 28.18
CA PRO A 330 15.64 15.06 29.04
C PRO A 330 14.71 16.19 29.49
N SER A 331 15.18 17.43 29.51
CA SER A 331 14.39 18.56 30.02
C SER A 331 13.40 19.16 29.01
N SER A 332 13.46 18.78 27.73
CA SER A 332 12.51 19.25 26.73
C SER A 332 11.38 18.23 26.55
N PRO A 333 10.11 18.66 26.57
CA PRO A 333 9.01 17.79 26.17
C PRO A 333 9.18 17.39 24.70
N TRP A 334 8.79 16.16 24.38
CA TRP A 334 8.69 15.71 23.01
C TRP A 334 7.25 15.85 22.55
N THR A 335 7.11 16.50 21.41
CA THR A 335 5.84 16.76 20.76
C THR A 335 5.81 16.07 19.40
N GLY A 336 4.60 15.81 18.92
CA GLY A 336 4.38 15.39 17.56
C GLY A 336 2.99 15.75 17.07
N LYS A 337 2.84 15.79 15.76
CA LYS A 337 1.57 16.05 15.08
C LYS A 337 0.81 14.77 14.84
N ILE A 338 -0.47 14.73 15.20
CA ILE A 338 -1.34 13.60 14.89
C ILE A 338 -1.62 13.55 13.40
N VAL A 339 -1.23 12.45 12.76
CA VAL A 339 -1.51 12.15 11.34
C VAL A 339 -2.53 11.03 11.17
N GLY A 340 -2.74 10.22 12.21
CA GLY A 340 -3.63 9.06 12.21
C GLY A 340 -4.20 8.77 13.59
N TYR A 341 -5.35 8.11 13.66
CA TYR A 341 -5.92 7.59 14.91
C TYR A 341 -6.82 6.38 14.64
N SER A 342 -6.84 5.43 15.55
CA SER A 342 -7.43 4.11 15.34
C SER A 342 -8.78 3.89 16.03
N ALA A 343 -9.16 4.69 17.02
CA ALA A 343 -10.31 4.38 17.86
C ALA A 343 -11.51 5.31 17.72
N LYS A 344 -12.69 4.69 17.76
CA LYS A 344 -13.92 5.23 18.34
C LYS A 344 -13.68 5.32 19.86
N LEU A 345 -13.60 6.53 20.41
CA LEU A 345 -13.43 6.72 21.86
C LEU A 345 -14.59 6.03 22.61
N PRO A 346 -14.33 5.09 23.53
CA PRO A 346 -15.37 4.42 24.29
C PRO A 346 -16.09 5.40 25.22
N ASN A 347 -17.31 5.02 25.56
CA ASN A 347 -18.02 5.60 26.69
C ASN A 347 -17.36 5.11 27.97
N SER A 348 -17.20 6.05 28.91
CA SER A 348 -16.71 5.90 30.28
C SER A 348 -15.24 5.50 30.49
N GLY A 349 -14.42 6.51 30.78
CA GLY A 349 -13.88 6.56 32.13
C GLY A 349 -14.96 7.17 33.02
N CYS A 350 -15.36 6.48 34.10
CA CYS A 350 -15.95 7.17 35.24
C CYS A 350 -15.28 6.60 36.50
N PRO A 351 -14.73 7.44 37.38
CA PRO A 351 -14.37 7.03 38.74
C PRO A 351 -15.62 6.50 39.47
N GLU A 352 -15.41 5.71 40.53
CA GLU A 352 -16.48 5.10 41.35
C GLU A 352 -17.64 6.09 41.60
N GLY A 353 -18.84 5.75 41.11
CA GLY A 353 -20.10 6.36 41.58
C GLY A 353 -20.75 7.48 40.77
N GLN A 354 -20.38 7.77 39.51
CA GLN A 354 -21.11 8.74 38.67
C GLN A 354 -21.44 8.23 37.26
N SER A 355 -22.63 8.57 36.76
CA SER A 355 -23.11 8.26 35.39
C SER A 355 -22.64 9.34 34.40
N CYS A 356 -21.83 8.95 33.41
CA CYS A 356 -21.32 9.84 32.37
C CYS A 356 -22.13 9.73 31.07
N GLY A 357 -22.34 10.87 30.41
CA GLY A 357 -23.04 10.97 29.13
C GLY A 357 -22.27 10.33 27.98
N THR A 358 -23.01 9.93 26.93
CA THR A 358 -22.52 9.24 25.73
C THR A 358 -21.48 10.06 24.93
N PRO A 359 -20.40 9.45 24.40
CA PRO A 359 -19.38 10.13 23.63
C PRO A 359 -19.79 10.14 22.15
N PRO A 360 -19.17 11.01 21.35
CA PRO A 360 -19.28 10.92 19.90
C PRO A 360 -18.59 9.65 19.38
N THR A 361 -19.17 9.06 18.34
CA THR A 361 -18.51 8.04 17.50
C THR A 361 -17.35 8.69 16.75
N TYR A 362 -16.11 8.29 17.01
CA TYR A 362 -14.94 8.76 16.25
C TYR A 362 -14.57 7.79 15.12
N THR A 363 -14.03 8.36 14.04
CA THR A 363 -13.80 7.76 12.73
C THR A 363 -12.38 7.16 12.59
N PRO A 364 -12.18 5.85 12.75
CA PRO A 364 -10.85 5.20 12.60
C PRO A 364 -10.15 5.55 11.27
N LEU A 365 -8.94 6.12 11.31
CA LEU A 365 -8.07 6.17 10.14
C LEU A 365 -7.57 4.77 9.80
N SER A 366 -8.12 4.25 8.70
CA SER A 366 -7.38 3.39 7.79
C SER A 366 -6.04 4.06 7.45
N ILE A 367 -4.96 3.45 7.91
CA ILE A 367 -3.61 3.72 7.43
C ILE A 367 -3.52 2.96 6.11
N GLY A 368 -3.90 3.65 5.04
CA GLY A 368 -3.82 3.10 3.70
C GLY A 368 -2.38 2.89 3.27
N LEU A 369 -2.13 1.65 2.84
CA LEU A 369 -1.14 1.18 1.86
C LEU A 369 0.36 1.23 2.21
N ALA A 370 0.94 0.04 2.28
CA ALA A 370 1.77 -0.47 1.19
C ALA A 370 1.80 -2.01 1.14
N GLY A 371 1.46 -2.55 -0.04
CA GLY A 371 2.15 -3.64 -0.75
C GLY A 371 2.29 -5.00 -0.09
#